data_AF-A0A7V3L0N1-F1
#
_entry.id   AF-A0A7V3L0N1-F1
#
_cell.length_a   1.000
_cell.length_b   1.000
_cell.length_c   1.000
_cell.angle_alpha   90.00
_cell.angle_beta   90.00
_cell.angle_gamma   90.00
#
_symmetry.space_group_name_H-M   'P 1'
#
loop_
_entity.id
_entity.type
_entity.pdbx_description
1 polymer ?
#
loop_
_entity_poly.entity_id
_entity_poly.type
_entity_poly.pdbx_seq_one_letter_code
_entity_poly.pdbx_strand_id
1 'polypeptide(L)'
;MRLSKMLMPTYKEDPAEAEAISHKLMIRAGMVRQLAAGLYIFLPLGLRVLDKVNAIIREEMNAIGGQEISMPVLHPAEIWQQSGRWYDIGEEMFRLQDRTKRDMVLGMTHEEVVAWLAAREIRSYRDLPQIWYQIQTKLRDEARPKGGVLRTREFLMKDSYSLDLDAQGLDHSYRLHYDAYCRIFKRCGLKYYVVESDPGMMGG
;
A
#
# COMPACT_ATOMS: atom_id res chain seq x y z
N MET A 1 29.16 -1.35 1.46
CA MET A 1 29.01 -0.97 2.90
C MET A 1 29.82 -1.95 3.74
N ARG A 2 30.67 -1.48 4.66
CA ARG A 2 31.40 -2.36 5.60
C ARG A 2 30.51 -2.69 6.79
N LEU A 3 30.50 -3.94 7.26
CA LEU A 3 29.64 -4.38 8.36
C LEU A 3 29.89 -3.57 9.65
N SER A 4 31.15 -3.23 9.94
CA SER A 4 31.55 -2.45 11.11
C SER A 4 30.95 -1.04 11.20
N LYS A 5 30.34 -0.53 10.11
CA LYS A 5 29.66 0.77 10.06
C LYS A 5 28.15 0.66 9.83
N MET A 6 27.60 -0.56 9.78
CA MET A 6 26.19 -0.79 9.48
C MET A 6 25.39 -1.01 10.77
N LEU A 7 24.23 -0.35 10.88
CA LEU A 7 23.26 -0.66 11.92
C LEU A 7 22.60 -2.01 11.58
N MET A 8 23.11 -3.09 12.17
CA MET A 8 22.58 -4.44 12.02
C MET A 8 22.58 -5.17 13.37
N PRO A 9 21.71 -4.77 14.31
CA PRO A 9 21.64 -5.36 15.65
C PRO A 9 20.97 -6.73 15.59
N THR A 10 21.77 -7.79 15.42
CA THR A 10 21.26 -9.17 15.37
C THR A 10 20.95 -9.70 16.77
N TYR A 11 19.91 -10.54 16.91
CA TYR A 11 19.59 -11.23 18.16
C TYR A 11 19.91 -12.72 18.08
N LYS A 12 20.50 -13.25 19.16
CA LYS A 12 20.85 -14.66 19.28
C LYS A 12 19.61 -15.53 19.45
N GLU A 13 18.76 -15.17 20.41
CA GLU A 13 17.54 -15.90 20.77
C GLU A 13 16.31 -15.37 20.03
N ASP A 14 15.27 -16.19 19.96
CA ASP A 14 13.96 -15.78 19.44
C ASP A 14 13.29 -14.76 20.38
N PRO A 15 12.72 -13.66 19.85
CA PRO A 15 11.90 -12.74 20.64
C PRO A 15 10.65 -13.45 21.16
N ALA A 16 10.33 -13.27 22.44
CA ALA A 16 9.23 -13.98 23.11
C ALA A 16 7.85 -13.59 22.56
N GLU A 17 7.71 -12.34 22.11
CA GLU A 17 6.50 -11.74 21.58
C GLU A 17 6.23 -12.07 20.09
N ALA A 18 7.18 -12.70 19.40
CA ALA A 18 7.08 -12.99 17.99
C ALA A 18 6.60 -14.44 17.73
N GLU A 19 5.36 -14.61 17.29
CA GLU A 19 4.83 -15.94 16.96
C GLU A 19 5.24 -16.42 15.55
N ALA A 20 5.06 -15.57 14.54
CA ALA A 20 5.31 -15.94 13.14
C ALA A 20 6.82 -16.10 12.85
N ILE A 21 7.18 -17.16 12.11
CA ILE A 21 8.58 -17.45 11.75
C ILE A 21 9.21 -16.27 11.00
N SER A 22 8.49 -15.66 10.05
CA SER A 22 8.94 -14.47 9.33
C SER A 22 9.26 -13.31 10.28
N HIS A 23 8.37 -13.04 11.25
CA HIS A 23 8.54 -11.98 12.24
C HIS A 23 9.78 -12.21 13.11
N LYS A 24 9.95 -13.44 13.64
CA LYS A 24 11.12 -13.84 14.42
C LYS A 24 12.42 -13.61 13.65
N LEU A 25 12.48 -14.10 12.41
CA LEU A 25 13.68 -13.98 11.56
C LEU A 25 14.00 -12.53 11.22
N MET A 26 13.00 -11.71 10.89
CA MET A 26 13.20 -10.29 10.57
C MET A 26 13.74 -9.50 11.78
N ILE A 27 13.28 -9.79 13.00
CA ILE A 27 13.83 -9.17 14.21
C ILE A 27 15.27 -9.64 14.43
N ARG A 28 15.50 -10.96 14.40
CA ARG A 28 16.82 -11.57 14.66
C ARG A 28 17.89 -11.17 13.67
N ALA A 29 17.53 -10.99 12.40
CA ALA A 29 18.43 -10.51 11.36
C ALA A 29 18.70 -9.00 11.44
N GLY A 30 18.07 -8.28 12.37
CA GLY A 30 18.20 -6.82 12.47
C GLY A 30 17.57 -6.08 11.29
N MET A 31 16.46 -6.60 10.76
CA MET A 31 15.73 -5.98 9.63
C MET A 31 14.66 -5.01 10.11
N VAL A 32 13.98 -5.29 11.22
CA VAL A 32 12.91 -4.44 11.75
C VAL A 32 12.97 -4.31 13.28
N ARG A 33 12.37 -3.24 13.81
CA ARG A 33 12.05 -3.07 15.23
C ARG A 33 10.63 -2.58 15.40
N GLN A 34 9.94 -3.13 16.39
CA GLN A 34 8.60 -2.66 16.72
C GLN A 34 8.69 -1.38 17.56
N LEU A 35 8.02 -0.33 17.11
CA LEU A 35 7.91 0.93 17.84
C LEU A 35 6.65 0.94 18.74
N ALA A 36 5.55 0.41 18.22
CA ALA A 36 4.29 0.19 18.94
C ALA A 36 3.51 -0.97 18.29
N ALA A 37 2.35 -1.34 18.83
CA ALA A 37 1.48 -2.35 18.24
C ALA A 37 1.18 -2.02 16.75
N GLY A 38 1.66 -2.86 15.84
CA GLY A 38 1.48 -2.65 14.40
C GLY A 38 2.27 -1.49 13.78
N LEU A 39 3.28 -0.93 14.46
CA LEU A 39 4.15 0.12 13.93
C LEU A 39 5.61 -0.36 13.95
N TYR A 40 6.26 -0.37 12.79
CA TYR A 40 7.58 -0.96 12.60
C TYR A 40 8.59 0.02 11.99
N ILE A 41 9.78 0.06 12.57
CA ILE A 41 10.95 0.71 12.01
C ILE A 41 11.68 -0.30 11.12
N PHE A 42 11.84 0.02 9.84
CA PHE A 42 12.71 -0.74 8.94
C PHE A 42 14.17 -0.29 9.12
N LEU A 43 15.01 -1.22 9.55
CA LEU A 43 16.45 -1.01 9.68
C LEU A 43 17.14 -1.15 8.31
N PRO A 44 18.41 -0.73 8.14
CA PRO A 44 19.06 -0.67 6.83
C PRO A 44 19.00 -1.96 6.01
N LEU A 45 19.06 -3.14 6.63
CA LEU A 45 18.93 -4.41 5.90
C LEU A 45 17.49 -4.63 5.40
N GLY A 46 16.50 -4.37 6.25
CA GLY A 46 15.08 -4.48 5.88
C GLY A 46 14.69 -3.48 4.79
N LEU A 47 15.14 -2.24 4.92
CA LEU A 47 14.89 -1.19 3.94
C LEU A 47 15.47 -1.54 2.55
N ARG A 48 16.68 -2.09 2.48
CA ARG A 48 17.27 -2.55 1.21
C ARG A 48 16.48 -3.67 0.54
N VAL A 49 15.81 -4.53 1.30
CA VAL A 49 14.92 -5.56 0.75
C VAL A 49 13.63 -4.93 0.25
N LEU A 50 13.05 -4.00 1.01
CA LEU A 50 11.87 -3.24 0.62
C LEU A 50 12.10 -2.47 -0.69
N ASP A 51 13.24 -1.80 -0.83
CA ASP A 51 13.61 -1.06 -2.04
C ASP A 51 13.71 -1.98 -3.27
N LYS A 52 14.24 -3.20 -3.11
CA LYS A 52 14.32 -4.18 -4.21
C LYS A 52 12.93 -4.66 -4.64
N VAL A 53 12.04 -4.91 -3.67
CA VAL A 53 10.65 -5.30 -3.97
C VAL A 53 9.93 -4.14 -4.68
N ASN A 54 10.09 -2.91 -4.20
CA ASN A 54 9.52 -1.73 -4.83
C ASN A 54 10.06 -1.49 -6.24
N ALA A 55 11.34 -1.78 -6.50
CA ALA A 55 11.92 -1.71 -7.84
C ALA A 55 11.24 -2.71 -8.80
N ILE A 56 11.05 -3.97 -8.39
CA ILE A 56 10.32 -4.98 -9.18
C ILE A 56 8.90 -4.49 -9.48
N ILE A 57 8.19 -4.02 -8.45
CA ILE A 57 6.81 -3.53 -8.60
C ILE A 57 6.77 -2.38 -9.61
N ARG A 58 7.63 -1.37 -9.45
CA ARG A 58 7.72 -0.20 -10.34
C ARG A 58 8.00 -0.60 -11.78
N GLU A 59 8.96 -1.50 -12.00
CA GLU A 59 9.28 -1.98 -13.36
C GLU A 59 8.07 -2.64 -14.03
N GLU A 60 7.34 -3.50 -13.32
CA GLU A 60 6.20 -4.22 -13.89
C GLU A 60 4.96 -3.33 -14.07
N MET A 61 4.76 -2.33 -13.20
CA MET A 61 3.70 -1.33 -13.37
C MET A 61 3.99 -0.39 -14.54
N ASN A 62 5.23 0.08 -14.68
CA ASN A 62 5.64 0.91 -15.82
C ASN A 62 5.53 0.13 -17.14
N ALA A 63 5.81 -1.18 -17.13
CA ALA A 63 5.70 -2.03 -18.32
C ALA A 63 4.26 -2.15 -18.86
N ILE A 64 3.24 -1.88 -18.05
CA ILE A 64 1.84 -1.83 -18.50
C ILE A 64 1.35 -0.40 -18.80
N GLY A 65 2.26 0.58 -18.86
CA GLY A 65 1.92 2.00 -19.09
C GLY A 65 1.48 2.74 -17.81
N GLY A 66 1.67 2.13 -16.64
CA GLY A 66 1.43 2.79 -15.36
C GLY A 66 2.34 4.00 -15.15
N GLN A 67 1.75 5.09 -14.67
CA GLN A 67 2.46 6.33 -14.35
C GLN A 67 2.52 6.48 -12.83
N GLU A 68 3.75 6.54 -12.30
CA GLU A 68 3.94 6.75 -10.87
C GLU A 68 3.70 8.20 -10.48
N ILE A 69 2.77 8.40 -9.56
CA ILE A 69 2.46 9.68 -8.92
C ILE A 69 2.63 9.55 -7.41
N SER A 70 2.64 10.67 -6.70
CA SER A 70 2.67 10.68 -5.22
C SER A 70 1.50 11.48 -4.70
N MET A 71 0.64 10.83 -3.92
CA MET A 71 -0.51 11.46 -3.29
C MET A 71 -0.24 11.69 -1.79
N PRO A 72 -0.87 12.70 -1.15
CA PRO A 72 -0.70 12.94 0.28
C PRO A 72 -1.23 11.77 1.11
N VAL A 73 -0.71 11.56 2.32
CA VAL A 73 -1.29 10.62 3.30
C VAL A 73 -2.44 11.27 4.06
N LEU A 74 -2.37 12.59 4.28
CA LEU A 74 -3.39 13.34 5.01
C LEU A 74 -4.44 13.88 4.01
N HIS A 75 -5.69 13.43 4.15
CA HIS A 75 -6.79 13.82 3.27
C HIS A 75 -7.78 14.72 4.01
N PRO A 76 -8.35 15.74 3.34
CA PRO A 76 -9.55 16.42 3.84
C PRO A 76 -10.72 15.43 3.94
N ALA A 77 -11.54 15.50 5.00
CA ALA A 77 -12.68 14.59 5.17
C ALA A 77 -13.72 14.75 4.04
N GLU A 78 -13.82 15.92 3.43
CA GLU A 78 -14.84 16.28 2.45
C GLU A 78 -14.87 15.36 1.23
N ILE A 79 -13.71 14.88 0.76
CA ILE A 79 -13.66 13.96 -0.39
C ILE A 79 -14.18 12.56 -0.04
N TRP A 80 -14.02 12.13 1.21
CA TRP A 80 -14.54 10.85 1.72
C TRP A 80 -16.02 10.94 2.09
N GLN A 81 -16.49 12.11 2.48
CA GLN A 81 -17.92 12.36 2.71
C GLN A 81 -18.69 12.32 1.38
N GLN A 82 -18.11 12.85 0.30
CA GLN A 82 -18.71 12.79 -1.04
C GLN A 82 -18.89 11.36 -1.55
N SER A 83 -17.95 10.45 -1.27
CA SER A 83 -18.08 9.03 -1.62
C SER A 83 -18.98 8.23 -0.66
N GLY A 84 -19.38 8.81 0.47
CA GLY A 84 -20.09 8.12 1.56
C GLY A 84 -19.18 7.30 2.48
N ARG A 85 -17.97 6.94 2.03
CA ARG A 85 -17.04 6.06 2.78
C ARG A 85 -16.53 6.66 4.08
N TRP A 86 -16.60 7.97 4.26
CA TRP A 86 -16.38 8.60 5.57
C TRP A 86 -17.34 8.07 6.65
N TYR A 87 -18.58 7.75 6.29
CA TYR A 87 -19.61 7.28 7.22
C TYR A 87 -19.65 5.76 7.32
N ASP A 88 -19.41 5.06 6.21
CA ASP A 88 -19.52 3.59 6.15
C ASP A 88 -18.32 2.87 6.78
N ILE A 89 -17.12 3.44 6.64
CA ILE A 89 -15.92 2.83 7.22
C ILE A 89 -15.90 3.14 8.71
N GLY A 90 -15.84 2.10 9.54
CA GLY A 90 -15.89 2.22 11.00
C GLY A 90 -14.59 2.72 11.65
N GLU A 91 -14.21 2.05 12.73
CA GLU A 91 -13.06 2.42 13.58
C GLU A 91 -11.71 2.22 12.89
N GLU A 92 -11.65 1.44 11.81
CA GLU A 92 -10.42 1.20 11.03
C GLU A 92 -9.89 2.47 10.34
N MET A 93 -10.73 3.50 10.17
CA MET A 93 -10.33 4.78 9.60
C MET A 93 -9.84 5.73 10.69
N PHE A 94 -8.56 6.09 10.61
CA PHE A 94 -8.00 7.18 11.41
C PHE A 94 -8.62 8.52 11.02
N ARG A 95 -9.39 9.09 11.95
CA ARG A 95 -9.94 10.45 11.87
C ARG A 95 -9.21 11.34 12.86
N LEU A 96 -8.87 12.54 12.42
CA LEU A 96 -8.19 13.54 13.24
C LEU A 96 -8.68 14.94 12.89
N GLN A 97 -8.40 15.89 13.78
CA GLN A 97 -8.65 17.29 13.52
C GLN A 97 -7.34 18.06 13.42
N ASP A 98 -7.26 18.95 12.43
CA ASP A 98 -6.14 19.88 12.34
C ASP A 98 -6.23 20.98 13.42
N ARG A 99 -5.22 21.86 13.48
CA ARG A 99 -5.21 22.98 14.45
C ARG A 99 -6.38 23.96 14.32
N THR A 100 -7.07 23.96 13.17
CA THR A 100 -8.26 24.79 12.90
C THR A 100 -9.56 24.01 13.09
N LYS A 101 -9.49 22.80 13.65
CA LYS A 101 -10.63 21.89 13.87
C LYS A 101 -11.31 21.41 12.59
N ARG A 102 -10.56 21.34 11.48
CA ARG A 102 -11.06 20.68 10.26
C ARG A 102 -10.88 19.19 10.40
N ASP A 103 -11.91 18.45 10.00
CA ASP A 103 -11.87 17.00 9.99
C ASP A 103 -10.97 16.51 8.85
N MET A 104 -10.06 15.60 9.19
CA MET A 104 -9.09 15.01 8.30
C MET A 104 -9.10 13.49 8.45
N VAL A 105 -8.53 12.80 7.45
CA VAL A 105 -8.32 11.36 7.43
C VAL A 105 -6.84 11.07 7.19
N LEU A 106 -6.28 10.07 7.87
CA LEU A 106 -5.05 9.42 7.38
C LEU A 106 -5.43 8.35 6.38
N GLY A 107 -5.00 8.52 5.14
CA GLY A 107 -5.38 7.72 3.99
C GLY A 107 -5.10 6.24 4.20
N MET A 108 -6.18 5.46 4.33
CA MET A 108 -6.14 4.00 4.31
C MET A 108 -6.09 3.42 2.89
N THR A 109 -6.45 4.25 1.91
CA THR A 109 -6.45 4.07 0.46
C THR A 109 -6.72 5.42 -0.23
N HIS A 110 -6.75 5.47 -1.57
CA HIS A 110 -6.73 6.70 -2.37
C HIS A 110 -7.76 6.77 -3.51
N GLU A 111 -8.82 5.95 -3.53
CA GLU A 111 -9.85 6.01 -4.60
C GLU A 111 -10.43 7.42 -4.74
N GLU A 112 -10.80 8.07 -3.64
CA GLU A 112 -11.37 9.43 -3.62
C GLU A 112 -10.41 10.48 -4.13
N VAL A 113 -9.11 10.35 -3.82
CA VAL A 113 -8.08 11.28 -4.28
C VAL A 113 -7.88 11.17 -5.78
N VAL A 114 -7.87 9.93 -6.29
CA VAL A 114 -7.73 9.67 -7.72
C VAL A 114 -8.97 10.13 -8.47
N ALA A 115 -10.18 9.85 -7.97
CA ALA A 115 -11.42 10.35 -8.55
C ALA A 115 -11.45 11.88 -8.58
N TRP A 116 -11.00 12.53 -7.50
CA TRP A 116 -10.89 13.99 -7.41
C TRP A 116 -9.92 14.56 -8.46
N LEU A 117 -8.79 13.88 -8.69
CA LEU A 117 -7.79 14.28 -9.68
C LEU A 117 -8.30 14.04 -11.11
N ALA A 118 -8.84 12.86 -11.38
CA ALA A 118 -9.39 12.46 -12.67
C ALA A 118 -10.47 13.45 -13.15
N ALA A 119 -11.39 13.85 -12.27
CA ALA A 119 -12.43 14.82 -12.58
C ALA A 119 -11.90 16.22 -12.99
N ARG A 120 -10.63 16.52 -12.71
CA ARG A 120 -9.97 17.81 -13.01
C ARG A 120 -9.04 17.73 -14.20
N GLU A 121 -8.37 16.60 -14.39
CA GLU A 121 -7.35 16.46 -15.42
C GLU A 121 -7.84 15.76 -16.69
N ILE A 122 -8.84 14.89 -16.58
CA ILE A 122 -9.42 14.17 -17.73
C ILE A 122 -10.55 15.01 -18.30
N ARG A 123 -10.37 15.53 -19.52
CA ARG A 123 -11.31 16.45 -20.19
C ARG A 123 -11.91 15.86 -21.45
N SER A 124 -11.32 14.80 -21.99
CA SER A 124 -11.79 14.12 -23.20
C SER A 124 -11.62 12.61 -23.09
N TYR A 125 -12.45 11.87 -23.84
CA TYR A 125 -12.23 10.43 -24.05
C TYR A 125 -10.85 10.14 -24.65
N ARG A 126 -10.23 11.12 -25.34
CA ARG A 126 -8.88 11.00 -25.93
C ARG A 126 -7.78 10.94 -24.89
N ASP A 127 -8.07 11.37 -23.66
CA ASP A 127 -7.12 11.28 -22.55
C ASP A 127 -7.12 9.86 -21.94
N LEU A 128 -8.07 8.99 -22.33
CA LEU A 128 -8.22 7.62 -21.83
C LEU A 128 -7.65 6.59 -22.82
N PRO A 129 -7.15 5.44 -22.33
CA PRO A 129 -7.08 5.01 -20.93
C PRO A 129 -5.91 5.65 -20.16
N GLN A 130 -6.03 5.70 -18.84
CA GLN A 130 -4.95 6.08 -17.93
C GLN A 130 -4.73 4.99 -16.88
N ILE A 131 -3.48 4.80 -16.47
CA ILE A 131 -3.12 3.97 -15.32
C ILE A 131 -2.20 4.82 -14.43
N TRP A 132 -2.68 5.18 -13.25
CA TRP A 132 -1.92 5.95 -12.26
C TRP A 132 -1.71 5.11 -11.03
N TYR A 133 -0.48 5.09 -10.51
CA TYR A 133 -0.17 4.32 -9.31
C TYR A 133 0.79 5.08 -8.39
N GLN A 134 0.87 4.66 -7.14
CA GLN A 134 1.87 5.16 -6.21
C GLN A 134 2.41 4.01 -5.35
N ILE A 135 3.57 4.22 -4.72
CA ILE A 135 4.07 3.37 -3.65
C ILE A 135 4.18 4.25 -2.39
N GLN A 136 3.22 4.13 -1.48
CA GLN A 136 3.03 5.13 -0.43
C GLN A 136 2.53 4.49 0.88
N THR A 137 2.84 5.14 2.00
CA THR A 137 2.44 4.70 3.33
C THR A 137 0.93 4.86 3.52
N LYS A 138 0.28 3.80 4.01
CA LYS A 138 -1.13 3.76 4.37
C LYS A 138 -1.27 3.54 5.86
N LEU A 139 -2.39 4.02 6.41
CA LEU A 139 -2.74 3.79 7.80
C LEU A 139 -4.13 3.18 7.93
N ARG A 140 -4.25 2.11 8.72
CA ARG A 140 -5.50 1.46 9.11
C ARG A 140 -5.46 1.21 10.59
N ASP A 141 -6.50 1.58 11.32
CA ASP A 141 -6.54 1.33 12.77
C ASP A 141 -6.92 -0.13 13.05
N GLU A 142 -6.01 -1.02 12.70
CA GLU A 142 -6.15 -2.45 12.89
C GLU A 142 -6.24 -2.78 14.39
N ALA A 143 -7.41 -3.27 14.81
CA ALA A 143 -7.71 -3.61 16.19
C ALA A 143 -6.77 -4.68 16.77
N ARG A 144 -6.25 -5.59 15.94
CA ARG A 144 -5.35 -6.68 16.38
C ARG A 144 -4.17 -6.87 15.42
N PRO A 145 -3.15 -6.00 15.48
CA PRO A 145 -1.94 -6.17 14.68
C PRO A 145 -1.23 -7.48 15.07
N LYS A 146 -0.86 -8.30 14.09
CA LYS A 146 -0.31 -9.64 14.34
C LYS A 146 0.65 -10.09 13.23
N GLY A 147 1.61 -10.94 13.60
CA GLY A 147 2.47 -11.62 12.61
C GLY A 147 3.58 -10.73 12.05
N GLY A 148 4.02 -9.71 12.79
CA GLY A 148 5.06 -8.81 12.33
C GLY A 148 4.53 -7.81 11.31
N VAL A 149 5.26 -7.65 10.22
CA VAL A 149 4.91 -6.76 9.10
C VAL A 149 3.75 -7.27 8.23
N LEU A 150 3.13 -8.41 8.58
CA LEU A 150 2.04 -9.01 7.81
C LEU A 150 0.67 -8.34 8.06
N ARG A 151 0.42 -7.89 9.29
CA ARG A 151 -0.82 -7.19 9.68
C ARG A 151 -0.49 -6.08 10.67
N THR A 152 -0.47 -4.85 10.17
CA THR A 152 0.04 -3.66 10.85
C THR A 152 -0.96 -2.51 10.80
N ARG A 153 -0.68 -1.42 11.53
CA ARG A 153 -1.47 -0.18 11.48
C ARG A 153 -0.92 0.83 10.49
N GLU A 154 0.40 0.80 10.28
CA GLU A 154 1.10 1.55 9.24
C GLU A 154 1.81 0.55 8.33
N PHE A 155 1.64 0.69 7.02
CA PHE A 155 2.28 -0.17 6.02
C PHE A 155 2.51 0.55 4.70
N LEU A 156 3.49 0.07 3.93
CA LEU A 156 3.70 0.53 2.57
C LEU A 156 2.79 -0.25 1.63
N MET A 157 2.13 0.44 0.71
CA MET A 157 1.28 -0.16 -0.30
C MET A 157 1.66 0.40 -1.67
N LYS A 158 1.66 -0.48 -2.68
CA LYS A 158 1.44 -0.03 -4.05
C LYS A 158 -0.04 -0.12 -4.36
N ASP A 159 -0.66 1.01 -4.61
CA ASP A 159 -2.04 1.17 -5.06
C ASP A 159 -2.04 1.73 -6.49
N SER A 160 -2.86 1.15 -7.37
CA SER A 160 -2.93 1.48 -8.80
C SER A 160 -4.39 1.60 -9.22
N TYR A 161 -4.66 2.57 -10.09
CA TYR A 161 -5.99 2.97 -10.49
C TYR A 161 -6.00 3.12 -12.01
N SER A 162 -6.84 2.34 -12.69
CA SER A 162 -7.11 2.53 -14.12
C SER A 162 -8.35 3.40 -14.30
N LEU A 163 -8.32 4.21 -15.34
CA LEU A 163 -9.42 5.06 -15.76
C LEU A 163 -9.66 4.74 -17.23
N ASP A 164 -10.85 4.24 -17.52
CA ASP A 164 -11.20 3.67 -18.81
C ASP A 164 -12.52 4.27 -19.31
N LEU A 165 -12.71 4.31 -20.63
CA LEU A 165 -13.90 4.92 -21.24
C LEU A 165 -15.17 4.09 -21.00
N ASP A 166 -15.02 2.76 -21.00
CA ASP A 166 -16.11 1.80 -20.91
C ASP A 166 -15.65 0.50 -20.24
N ALA A 167 -16.58 -0.43 -20.08
CA ALA A 167 -16.33 -1.72 -19.44
C ALA A 167 -15.30 -2.59 -20.21
N GLN A 168 -15.23 -2.49 -21.54
CA GLN A 168 -14.24 -3.26 -22.31
C GLN A 168 -12.83 -2.73 -22.08
N GLY A 169 -12.68 -1.41 -21.98
CA GLY A 169 -11.43 -0.78 -21.54
C GLY A 169 -11.04 -1.21 -20.14
N LEU A 170 -12.00 -1.22 -19.20
CA LEU A 170 -11.79 -1.73 -17.84
C LEU A 170 -11.30 -3.18 -17.84
N ASP A 171 -11.95 -4.07 -18.59
CA ASP A 171 -11.55 -5.49 -18.70
C ASP A 171 -10.12 -5.63 -19.22
N HIS A 172 -9.74 -4.79 -20.19
CA HIS A 172 -8.38 -4.75 -20.72
C HIS A 172 -7.37 -4.29 -19.66
N SER A 173 -7.65 -3.16 -19.00
CA SER A 173 -6.82 -2.61 -17.92
C SER A 173 -6.70 -3.59 -16.74
N TYR A 174 -7.78 -4.28 -16.38
CA TYR A 174 -7.78 -5.33 -15.37
C TYR A 174 -6.85 -6.47 -15.77
N ARG A 175 -6.91 -6.92 -17.02
CA ARG A 175 -6.03 -7.99 -17.52
C ARG A 175 -4.55 -7.58 -17.50
N LEU A 176 -4.23 -6.34 -17.86
CA LEU A 176 -2.88 -5.81 -17.74
C LEU A 176 -2.36 -5.87 -16.30
N HIS A 177 -3.17 -5.44 -15.32
CA HIS A 177 -2.82 -5.52 -13.91
C HIS A 177 -2.67 -6.97 -13.43
N TYR A 178 -3.57 -7.86 -13.83
CA TYR A 178 -3.50 -9.28 -13.53
C TYR A 178 -2.15 -9.89 -13.96
N ASP A 179 -1.76 -9.66 -15.22
CA ASP A 179 -0.53 -10.21 -15.78
C ASP A 179 0.71 -9.56 -15.12
N ALA A 180 0.65 -8.26 -14.80
CA ALA A 180 1.71 -7.58 -14.06
C ALA A 180 1.91 -8.17 -12.65
N TYR A 181 0.84 -8.40 -11.90
CA TYR A 181 0.91 -9.02 -10.57
C TYR A 181 1.51 -10.43 -10.63
N CYS A 182 1.11 -11.22 -11.64
CA CYS A 182 1.68 -12.55 -11.87
C CYS A 182 3.20 -12.49 -12.10
N ARG A 183 3.69 -11.50 -12.85
CA ARG A 183 5.13 -11.27 -13.08
C ARG A 183 5.83 -10.78 -11.81
N ILE A 184 5.24 -9.83 -11.08
CA ILE A 184 5.79 -9.31 -9.80
C ILE A 184 6.04 -10.47 -8.83
N PHE A 185 5.01 -11.28 -8.54
CA PHE A 185 5.15 -12.38 -7.58
C PHE A 185 6.15 -13.44 -8.06
N LYS A 186 6.17 -13.76 -9.36
CA LYS A 186 7.17 -14.67 -9.95
C LYS A 186 8.59 -14.13 -9.79
N ARG A 187 8.82 -12.84 -10.04
CA ARG A 187 10.14 -12.18 -9.88
C ARG A 187 10.59 -12.08 -8.43
N CYS A 188 9.64 -11.98 -7.49
CA CYS A 188 9.90 -12.09 -6.06
C CYS A 188 10.16 -13.54 -5.59
N GLY A 189 10.08 -14.54 -6.48
CA GLY A 189 10.33 -15.94 -6.14
C GLY A 189 9.22 -16.59 -5.29
N LEU A 190 8.01 -16.05 -5.32
CA LEU A 190 6.88 -16.54 -4.53
C LEU A 190 6.08 -17.59 -5.29
N LYS A 191 5.61 -18.60 -4.58
CA LYS A 191 4.52 -19.47 -5.04
C LYS A 191 3.21 -18.79 -4.66
N TYR A 192 2.34 -18.54 -5.64
CA TYR A 192 1.07 -17.84 -5.45
C TYR A 192 -0.05 -18.53 -6.22
N TYR A 193 -1.28 -18.24 -5.81
CA TYR A 193 -2.49 -18.68 -6.48
C TYR A 193 -3.37 -17.45 -6.72
N VAL A 194 -4.06 -17.44 -7.85
CA VAL A 194 -5.11 -16.45 -8.13
C VAL A 194 -6.43 -17.07 -7.69
N VAL A 195 -7.19 -16.33 -6.90
CA VAL A 195 -8.49 -16.74 -6.37
C VAL A 195 -9.50 -15.62 -6.58
N GLU A 196 -10.78 -15.98 -6.68
CA GLU A 196 -11.87 -15.01 -6.59
C GLU A 196 -11.91 -14.38 -5.19
N SER A 197 -12.33 -13.13 -5.11
CA SER A 197 -12.36 -12.36 -3.87
C SER A 197 -13.58 -11.46 -3.80
N ASP A 198 -14.03 -11.17 -2.59
CA ASP A 198 -15.10 -10.22 -2.32
C ASP A 198 -14.56 -8.78 -2.48
N PRO A 199 -15.26 -7.89 -3.21
CA PRO A 199 -14.82 -6.50 -3.40
C PRO A 199 -14.83 -5.67 -2.11
N GLY A 200 -15.57 -6.12 -1.09
CA GLY A 200 -15.66 -5.48 0.21
C GLY A 200 -16.05 -4.01 0.13
N MET A 201 -15.39 -3.20 0.96
CA MET A 201 -15.62 -1.75 1.05
C MET A 201 -15.10 -0.94 -0.15
N MET A 202 -14.49 -1.60 -1.14
CA MET A 202 -13.91 -0.94 -2.32
C MET A 202 -14.89 -0.87 -3.49
N GLY A 203 -16.04 -1.53 -3.38
CA GLY A 203 -17.03 -1.61 -4.45
C GLY A 203 -16.63 -2.58 -5.57
N GLY A 204 -17.62 -3.03 -6.33
CA GLY A 204 -17.49 -3.95 -7.46
C GLY A 204 -18.60 -3.72 -8.47
#